data_AF-A0A1G1VF35-F1
#
_entry.id   AF-A0A1G1VF35-F1
#
_cell.length_a   1.000
_cell.length_b   1.000
_cell.length_c   1.000
_cell.angle_alpha   90.00
_cell.angle_beta   90.00
_cell.angle_gamma   90.00
#
_symmetry.space_group_name_H-M   'P 1'
#
loop_
_entity.id
_entity.type
_entity.pdbx_description
1 polymer ?
#
loop_
_entity_poly.entity_id
_entity_poly.type
_entity_poly.pdbx_seq_one_letter_code
_entity_poly.pdbx_strand_id
1 'polypeptide(L)'
;MTAQDDQNLPPIEEATVVEDVAQENVSTLVGVENSIKARLSHVERQKEEIKSLREMVTSYLENDPSYLELEQAAKNAAKEKTKVKKELLAKPDIVHTVEKLKAMNDNLKELKEGLSYFLAQYQQMTGQSSFEDEDGEVRDIVYVAKLVKRSAFDK
;
A
#
# COMPACT_ATOMS: atom_id res chain seq x y z
N MET A 1 -74.08 26.73 31.86
CA MET A 1 -73.96 26.29 30.46
C MET A 1 -72.83 27.10 29.87
N THR A 2 -71.57 26.60 29.95
CA THR A 2 -70.78 26.04 28.82
C THR A 2 -70.60 27.08 27.69
N ALA A 3 -69.39 27.45 27.25
CA ALA A 3 -68.27 26.59 26.90
C ALA A 3 -66.89 27.26 27.12
N GLN A 4 -65.93 26.44 27.53
CA GLN A 4 -64.49 26.64 27.37
C GLN A 4 -64.12 26.11 25.98
N ASP A 5 -63.35 26.85 25.22
CA ASP A 5 -62.59 26.33 24.08
C ASP A 5 -61.19 26.93 24.18
N ASP A 6 -60.34 26.25 24.94
CA ASP A 6 -58.91 26.52 25.05
C ASP A 6 -58.20 25.56 24.09
N GLN A 7 -57.58 26.12 23.06
CA GLN A 7 -56.94 25.37 21.98
C GLN A 7 -55.65 24.72 22.50
N ASN A 8 -55.73 23.41 22.75
CA ASN A 8 -54.57 22.58 23.05
C ASN A 8 -53.84 22.22 21.75
N LEU A 9 -52.77 22.95 21.42
CA LEU A 9 -51.77 22.54 20.43
C LEU A 9 -50.80 21.53 21.09
N PRO A 10 -50.51 20.38 20.47
CA PRO A 10 -49.53 19.44 21.00
C PRO A 10 -48.10 20.04 20.90
N PRO A 11 -47.20 19.73 21.85
CA PRO A 11 -45.82 20.19 21.78
C PRO A 11 -45.09 19.47 20.63
N ILE A 12 -44.38 20.26 19.82
CA ILE A 12 -43.51 19.80 18.74
C ILE A 12 -42.25 19.21 19.40
N GLU A 13 -42.10 17.88 19.37
CA GLU A 13 -40.84 17.20 19.69
C GLU A 13 -39.94 17.20 18.45
N GLU A 14 -39.14 18.26 18.28
CA GLU A 14 -38.00 18.27 17.35
C GLU A 14 -36.76 18.74 18.10
N ALA A 15 -35.92 17.80 18.57
CA ALA A 15 -34.47 17.93 18.71
C ALA A 15 -33.87 16.79 19.57
N THR A 16 -33.76 15.56 19.05
CA THR A 16 -32.92 14.52 19.69
C THR A 16 -32.19 13.59 18.71
N VAL A 17 -32.52 13.59 17.42
CA VAL A 17 -31.98 12.56 16.50
C VAL A 17 -30.61 12.91 15.89
N VAL A 18 -30.19 14.19 15.89
CA VAL A 18 -28.97 14.61 15.19
C VAL A 18 -27.70 14.52 16.07
N GLU A 19 -27.83 14.70 17.39
CA GLU A 19 -26.70 14.62 18.33
C GLU A 19 -26.22 13.19 18.58
N ASP A 20 -27.14 12.23 18.64
CA ASP A 20 -26.84 10.83 18.96
C ASP A 20 -26.02 10.16 17.85
N VAL A 21 -26.38 10.40 16.58
CA VAL A 21 -25.66 9.88 15.41
C VAL A 21 -24.27 10.53 15.27
N ALA A 22 -24.13 11.82 15.60
CA ALA A 22 -22.83 12.50 15.58
C ALA A 22 -21.89 11.96 16.69
N GLN A 23 -22.42 11.68 17.88
CA GLN A 23 -21.66 11.11 19.00
C GLN A 23 -21.24 9.65 18.75
N GLU A 24 -22.10 8.84 18.14
CA GLU A 24 -21.79 7.44 17.80
C GLU A 24 -20.66 7.32 16.76
N ASN A 25 -20.68 8.19 15.73
CA ASN A 25 -19.63 8.25 14.71
C ASN A 25 -18.27 8.71 15.27
N VAL A 26 -18.27 9.67 16.21
CA VAL A 26 -17.05 10.11 16.90
C VAL A 26 -16.50 9.00 17.80
N SER A 27 -17.37 8.28 18.53
CA SER A 27 -16.97 7.13 19.35
C SER A 27 -16.35 6.01 18.51
N THR A 28 -16.94 5.71 17.36
CA THR A 28 -16.44 4.70 16.42
C THR A 28 -15.08 5.09 15.84
N LEU A 29 -14.90 6.37 15.47
CA LEU A 29 -13.63 6.89 14.95
C LEU A 29 -12.51 6.82 15.99
N VAL A 30 -12.78 7.18 17.25
CA VAL A 30 -11.83 7.05 18.37
C VAL A 30 -11.45 5.58 18.60
N GLY A 31 -12.42 4.65 18.52
CA GLY A 31 -12.17 3.21 18.61
C GLY A 31 -11.25 2.69 17.49
N VAL A 32 -11.49 3.14 16.25
CA VAL A 32 -10.64 2.84 15.09
C VAL A 32 -9.25 3.43 15.25
N GLU A 33 -9.12 4.69 15.68
CA GLU A 33 -7.83 5.36 15.90
C GLU A 33 -7.00 4.64 16.97
N ASN A 34 -7.61 4.26 18.09
CA ASN A 34 -6.95 3.49 19.15
C ASN A 34 -6.52 2.10 18.65
N SER A 35 -7.35 1.45 17.83
CA SER A 35 -7.02 0.18 17.19
C SER A 35 -5.84 0.30 16.22
N ILE A 36 -5.78 1.37 15.42
CA ILE A 36 -4.67 1.68 14.53
C ILE A 36 -3.39 1.90 15.33
N LYS A 37 -3.42 2.73 16.39
CA LYS A 37 -2.27 2.99 17.26
C LYS A 37 -1.75 1.72 17.93
N ALA A 38 -2.65 0.89 18.46
CA ALA A 38 -2.28 -0.37 19.10
C ALA A 38 -1.61 -1.35 18.11
N ARG A 39 -2.20 -1.49 16.91
CA ARG A 39 -1.62 -2.33 15.84
C ARG A 39 -0.28 -1.79 15.35
N LEU A 40 -0.15 -0.48 15.19
CA LEU A 40 1.12 0.15 14.79
C LEU A 40 2.21 -0.12 15.83
N SER A 41 1.92 0.06 17.11
CA SER A 41 2.85 -0.26 18.20
C SER A 41 3.26 -1.73 18.19
N HIS A 42 2.31 -2.65 17.98
CA HIS A 42 2.61 -4.07 17.87
C HIS A 42 3.49 -4.40 16.66
N VAL A 43 3.21 -3.80 15.50
CA VAL A 43 4.03 -3.94 14.29
C VAL A 43 5.45 -3.46 14.53
N GLU A 44 5.65 -2.30 15.17
CA GLU A 44 7.00 -1.79 15.45
C GLU A 44 7.77 -2.69 16.44
N ARG A 45 7.12 -3.18 17.51
CA ARG A 45 7.75 -4.17 18.41
C ARG A 45 8.15 -5.46 17.68
N GLN A 46 7.25 -5.99 16.85
CA GLN A 46 7.56 -7.18 16.05
C GLN A 46 8.70 -6.93 15.06
N LYS A 47 8.79 -5.74 14.46
CA LYS A 47 9.92 -5.38 13.59
C LYS A 47 11.24 -5.36 14.34
N GLU A 48 11.27 -4.80 15.56
CA GLU A 48 12.46 -4.78 16.42
C GLU A 48 12.89 -6.19 16.82
N GLU A 49 11.94 -7.04 17.24
CA GLU A 49 12.20 -8.43 17.59
C GLU A 49 12.74 -9.23 16.39
N ILE A 50 12.11 -9.11 15.23
CA ILE A 50 12.58 -9.73 13.98
C ILE A 50 13.99 -9.25 13.64
N LYS A 51 14.29 -7.96 13.83
CA LYS A 51 15.62 -7.41 13.58
C LYS A 51 16.66 -8.06 14.51
N SER A 52 16.38 -8.15 15.80
CA SER A 52 17.27 -8.79 16.77
C SER A 52 17.50 -10.27 16.47
N LEU A 53 16.44 -11.01 16.15
CA LEU A 53 16.55 -12.42 15.76
C LEU A 53 17.37 -12.60 14.48
N ARG A 54 17.21 -11.71 13.49
CA ARG A 54 18.05 -11.71 12.28
C ARG A 54 19.51 -11.46 12.61
N GLU A 55 19.81 -10.47 13.45
CA GLU A 55 21.19 -10.18 13.87
C GLU A 55 21.83 -11.40 14.55
N MET A 56 21.10 -12.08 15.44
CA MET A 56 21.56 -13.31 16.09
C MET A 56 21.86 -14.43 15.08
N VAL A 57 20.95 -14.67 14.14
CA VAL A 57 21.16 -15.67 13.07
C VAL A 57 22.35 -15.30 12.20
N THR A 58 22.46 -14.04 11.79
CA THR A 58 23.59 -13.54 11.00
C THR A 58 24.90 -13.77 11.75
N SER A 59 24.99 -13.39 13.03
CA SER A 59 26.19 -13.61 13.84
C SER A 59 26.52 -15.10 13.98
N TYR A 60 25.54 -15.98 14.10
CA TYR A 60 25.79 -17.43 14.14
C TYR A 60 26.44 -17.92 12.83
N LEU A 61 25.91 -17.51 11.68
CA LEU A 61 26.44 -17.89 10.37
C LEU A 61 27.82 -17.29 10.10
N GLU A 62 28.03 -16.02 10.45
CA GLU A 62 29.30 -15.31 10.26
C GLU A 62 30.44 -15.87 11.12
N ASN A 63 30.15 -16.65 12.16
CA ASN A 63 31.16 -17.32 12.98
C ASN A 63 31.50 -18.73 12.48
N ASP A 64 30.77 -19.28 11.51
CA ASP A 64 31.06 -20.59 10.92
C ASP A 64 32.04 -20.46 9.74
N PRO A 65 33.25 -21.06 9.82
CA PRO A 65 34.25 -20.93 8.76
C PRO A 65 33.79 -21.51 7.40
N SER A 66 33.05 -22.62 7.41
CA SER A 66 32.56 -23.25 6.18
C SER A 66 31.51 -22.39 5.48
N TYR A 67 30.63 -21.74 6.25
CA TYR A 67 29.68 -20.76 5.74
C TYR A 67 30.40 -19.56 5.11
N LEU A 68 31.39 -18.99 5.80
CA LEU A 68 32.14 -17.83 5.27
C LEU A 68 32.87 -18.14 3.95
N GLU A 69 33.48 -19.31 3.83
CA GLU A 69 34.13 -19.74 2.59
C GLU A 69 33.13 -19.84 1.42
N LEU A 70 31.98 -20.45 1.66
CA LEU A 70 30.92 -20.59 0.65
C LEU A 70 30.29 -19.24 0.29
N GLU A 71 30.04 -18.37 1.26
CA GLU A 71 29.53 -17.01 1.05
C GLU A 71 30.51 -16.19 0.21
N GLN A 72 31.81 -16.27 0.51
CA GLN A 72 32.84 -15.56 -0.24
C GLN A 72 32.98 -16.10 -1.68
N ALA A 73 32.89 -17.42 -1.87
CA ALA A 73 32.86 -18.04 -3.19
C ALA A 73 31.62 -17.61 -3.99
N ALA A 74 30.44 -17.62 -3.38
CA ALA A 74 29.18 -17.18 -3.99
C ALA A 74 29.23 -15.70 -4.39
N LYS A 75 29.77 -14.84 -3.52
CA LYS A 75 29.98 -13.41 -3.80
C LYS A 75 30.92 -13.17 -4.97
N ASN A 76 32.01 -13.94 -5.06
CA ASN A 76 32.94 -13.86 -6.18
C ASN A 76 32.28 -14.31 -7.49
N ALA A 77 31.58 -15.45 -7.47
CA ALA A 77 30.83 -15.96 -8.62
C ALA A 77 29.73 -14.97 -9.09
N ALA A 78 29.02 -14.33 -8.16
CA ALA A 78 28.00 -13.34 -8.48
C ALA A 78 28.59 -12.08 -9.15
N LYS A 79 29.75 -11.61 -8.68
CA LYS A 79 30.49 -10.50 -9.31
C LYS A 79 30.92 -10.86 -10.72
N GLU A 80 31.51 -12.04 -10.90
CA GLU A 80 31.95 -12.51 -12.22
C GLU A 80 30.78 -12.67 -13.19
N LYS A 81 29.70 -13.32 -12.76
CA LYS A 81 28.45 -13.44 -13.53
C LYS A 81 27.93 -12.07 -13.96
N THR A 82 27.95 -11.09 -13.05
CA THR A 82 27.48 -9.72 -13.34
C THR A 82 28.38 -9.03 -14.35
N LYS A 83 29.70 -9.17 -14.22
CA LYS A 83 30.69 -8.64 -15.17
C LYS A 83 30.46 -9.23 -16.57
N VAL A 84 30.43 -10.55 -16.69
CA VAL A 84 30.20 -11.24 -17.97
C VAL A 84 28.85 -10.84 -18.58
N LYS A 85 27.78 -10.78 -17.78
CA LYS A 85 26.47 -10.32 -18.25
C LYS A 85 26.55 -8.90 -18.81
N LYS A 86 27.23 -7.97 -18.12
CA LYS A 86 27.39 -6.60 -18.60
C LYS A 86 28.15 -6.55 -19.92
N GLU A 87 29.22 -7.31 -20.05
CA GLU A 87 30.01 -7.41 -21.28
C GLU A 87 29.17 -7.98 -22.43
N LEU A 88 28.40 -9.05 -22.19
CA LEU A 88 27.51 -9.65 -23.18
C LEU A 88 26.43 -8.68 -23.67
N LEU A 89 25.82 -7.92 -22.75
CA LEU A 89 24.77 -6.95 -23.09
C LEU A 89 25.29 -5.70 -23.80
N ALA A 90 26.61 -5.43 -23.70
CA ALA A 90 27.26 -4.34 -24.41
C ALA A 90 27.73 -4.74 -25.82
N LYS A 91 27.57 -6.02 -26.23
CA LYS A 91 27.98 -6.47 -27.55
C LYS A 91 27.14 -5.81 -28.65
N PRO A 92 27.75 -5.43 -29.79
CA PRO A 92 27.03 -4.82 -30.91
C PRO A 92 25.82 -5.64 -31.39
N ASP A 93 25.92 -6.97 -31.35
CA ASP A 93 24.88 -7.89 -31.83
C ASP A 93 23.58 -7.87 -31.02
N ILE A 94 23.60 -7.32 -29.79
CA ILE A 94 22.42 -7.31 -28.90
C ILE A 94 22.12 -5.94 -28.29
N VAL A 95 23.04 -4.97 -28.36
CA VAL A 95 22.91 -3.67 -27.70
C VAL A 95 21.61 -2.94 -28.08
N HIS A 96 21.22 -2.98 -29.36
CA HIS A 96 19.98 -2.36 -29.82
C HIS A 96 18.73 -3.03 -29.21
N THR A 97 18.75 -4.36 -29.08
CA THR A 97 17.67 -5.12 -28.41
C THR A 97 17.58 -4.77 -26.93
N VAL A 98 18.71 -4.58 -26.26
CA VAL A 98 18.77 -4.16 -24.85
C VAL A 98 18.20 -2.75 -24.67
N GLU A 99 18.57 -1.81 -25.53
CA GLU A 99 18.05 -0.45 -25.52
C GLU A 99 16.54 -0.41 -25.77
N LYS A 100 16.06 -1.15 -26.78
CA LYS A 100 14.63 -1.29 -27.07
C LYS A 100 13.87 -1.88 -25.89
N LEU A 101 14.40 -2.91 -25.26
CA LEU A 101 13.80 -3.53 -24.07
C LEU A 101 13.70 -2.52 -22.91
N LYS A 102 14.75 -1.71 -22.70
CA LYS A 102 14.72 -0.66 -21.67
C LYS A 102 13.62 0.37 -21.98
N ALA A 103 13.58 0.88 -23.21
CA ALA A 103 12.57 1.83 -23.63
C ALA A 103 11.13 1.28 -23.49
N MET A 104 10.90 0.01 -23.85
CA MET A 104 9.60 -0.64 -23.68
C MET A 104 9.20 -0.79 -22.20
N ASN A 105 10.15 -1.10 -21.31
CA ASN A 105 9.87 -1.16 -19.88
C ASN A 105 9.53 0.19 -19.29
N ASP A 106 10.22 1.26 -19.72
CA ASP A 106 9.95 2.60 -19.23
C ASP A 106 8.59 3.11 -19.75
N ASN A 107 8.28 2.89 -21.04
CA ASN A 107 6.96 3.17 -21.59
C ASN A 107 5.83 2.38 -20.87
N LEU A 108 6.05 1.09 -20.57
CA LEU A 108 5.07 0.29 -19.83
C LEU A 108 4.78 0.85 -18.43
N LYS A 109 5.78 1.44 -17.75
CA LYS A 109 5.56 2.10 -16.45
C LYS A 109 4.69 3.34 -16.62
N GLU A 110 5.01 4.20 -17.58
CA GLU A 110 4.23 5.41 -17.89
C GLU A 110 2.78 5.06 -18.23
N LEU A 111 2.55 4.04 -19.06
CA LEU A 111 1.21 3.55 -19.40
C LEU A 111 0.46 3.05 -18.16
N LYS A 112 1.12 2.31 -17.27
CA LYS A 112 0.51 1.82 -16.02
C LYS A 112 0.17 2.96 -15.05
N GLU A 113 1.02 3.96 -14.96
CA GLU A 113 0.77 5.16 -14.15
C GLU A 113 -0.42 5.95 -14.70
N GLY A 114 -0.47 6.17 -16.01
CA GLY A 114 -1.62 6.78 -16.69
C GLY A 114 -2.91 5.99 -16.49
N LEU A 115 -2.86 4.66 -16.64
CA LEU A 115 -4.00 3.78 -16.37
C LEU A 115 -4.48 3.90 -14.93
N SER A 116 -3.57 3.84 -13.95
CA SER A 116 -3.91 4.00 -12.53
C SER A 116 -4.59 5.34 -12.25
N TYR A 117 -4.14 6.42 -12.91
CA TYR A 117 -4.75 7.74 -12.79
C TYR A 117 -6.18 7.75 -13.37
N PHE A 118 -6.40 7.15 -14.53
CA PHE A 118 -7.74 7.05 -15.12
C PHE A 118 -8.69 6.16 -14.30
N LEU A 119 -8.21 5.02 -13.78
CA LEU A 119 -8.99 4.15 -12.91
C LEU A 119 -9.42 4.85 -11.61
N ALA A 120 -8.53 5.67 -11.03
CA ALA A 120 -8.88 6.48 -9.86
C ALA A 120 -9.97 7.51 -10.16
N GLN A 121 -9.87 8.21 -11.30
CA GLN A 121 -10.91 9.13 -11.73
C GLN A 121 -12.24 8.41 -12.03
N TYR A 122 -12.19 7.26 -12.68
CA TYR A 122 -13.37 6.44 -12.96
C TYR A 122 -14.09 6.06 -11.67
N GLN A 123 -13.37 5.55 -10.67
CA GLN A 123 -13.95 5.22 -9.36
C GLN A 123 -14.51 6.47 -8.67
N GLN A 124 -13.80 7.60 -8.74
CA GLN A 124 -14.28 8.86 -8.14
C GLN A 124 -15.57 9.37 -8.79
N MET A 125 -15.72 9.21 -10.11
CA MET A 125 -16.88 9.69 -10.87
C MET A 125 -18.09 8.75 -10.77
N THR A 126 -17.87 7.44 -10.75
CA THR A 126 -18.93 6.43 -10.85
C THR A 126 -19.23 5.73 -9.53
N GLY A 127 -18.30 5.77 -8.56
CA GLY A 127 -18.34 4.96 -7.35
C GLY A 127 -18.06 3.47 -7.56
N GLN A 128 -17.80 3.03 -8.80
CA GLN A 128 -17.57 1.62 -9.12
C GLN A 128 -16.09 1.26 -8.93
N SER A 129 -15.86 0.09 -8.31
CA SER A 129 -14.52 -0.47 -8.08
C SER A 129 -14.21 -1.61 -9.04
N SER A 130 -14.93 -1.71 -10.15
CA SER A 130 -14.72 -2.70 -11.21
C SER A 130 -14.84 -2.04 -12.58
N PHE A 131 -14.18 -2.61 -13.58
CA PHE A 131 -14.16 -2.12 -14.95
C PHE A 131 -14.25 -3.29 -15.92
N GLU A 132 -15.11 -3.19 -16.93
CA GLU A 132 -15.23 -4.16 -18.01
C GLU A 132 -14.32 -3.73 -19.17
N ASP A 133 -13.42 -4.61 -19.61
CA ASP A 133 -12.51 -4.33 -20.72
C ASP A 133 -13.13 -4.62 -22.11
N GLU A 134 -12.36 -4.37 -23.16
CA GLU A 134 -12.82 -4.53 -24.55
C GLU A 134 -13.17 -5.98 -24.91
N ASP A 135 -12.66 -6.95 -24.15
CA ASP A 135 -12.93 -8.38 -24.32
C ASP A 135 -14.16 -8.83 -23.50
N GLY A 136 -14.79 -7.92 -22.75
CA GLY A 136 -15.92 -8.19 -21.86
C GLY A 136 -15.50 -8.80 -20.52
N GLU A 137 -14.20 -8.79 -20.17
CA GLU A 137 -13.74 -9.25 -18.87
C GLU A 137 -13.89 -8.15 -17.83
N VAL A 138 -14.59 -8.45 -16.73
CA VAL A 138 -14.71 -7.55 -15.58
C VAL A 138 -13.51 -7.73 -14.66
N ARG A 139 -12.82 -6.63 -14.35
CA ARG A 139 -11.65 -6.59 -13.47
C ARG A 139 -11.89 -5.64 -12.30
N ASP A 140 -11.43 -6.03 -11.11
CA ASP A 140 -11.51 -5.19 -9.92
C ASP A 140 -10.36 -4.17 -9.86
N ILE A 141 -10.70 -2.95 -9.43
CA ILE A 141 -9.76 -1.87 -9.12
C ILE A 141 -9.30 -2.05 -7.67
N VAL A 142 -8.02 -2.36 -7.48
CA VAL A 142 -7.44 -2.65 -6.15
C VAL A 142 -6.45 -1.56 -5.71
N TYR A 143 -6.74 -0.89 -4.59
CA TYR A 143 -5.80 0.01 -3.91
C TYR A 143 -5.24 -0.62 -2.64
N VAL A 144 -3.92 -0.58 -2.48
CA VAL A 144 -3.25 -1.07 -1.28
C VAL A 144 -2.85 0.11 -0.39
N ALA A 145 -3.62 0.35 0.66
CA ALA A 145 -3.29 1.36 1.66
C ALA A 145 -2.05 0.94 2.46
N LYS A 146 -1.07 1.84 2.59
CA LYS A 146 0.14 1.64 3.39
C LYS A 146 0.47 2.89 4.18
N LEU A 147 0.86 2.73 5.44
CA LEU A 147 1.47 3.81 6.23
C LEU A 147 2.96 3.92 5.87
N VAL A 148 3.36 5.09 5.39
CA VAL A 148 4.76 5.43 5.11
C VAL A 148 5.21 6.53 6.06
N LYS A 149 6.51 6.57 6.40
CA LYS A 149 7.09 7.69 7.15
C LYS A 149 6.92 8.96 6.31
N ARG A 150 6.53 10.08 6.95
CA ARG A 150 6.34 11.38 6.27
C ARG A 150 7.57 11.82 5.46
N SER A 151 8.77 11.52 5.95
CA SER A 151 10.04 11.82 5.26
C SER A 151 10.28 11.06 3.95
N ALA A 152 9.47 10.05 3.63
CA ALA A 152 9.55 9.31 2.37
C ALA A 152 8.65 9.89 1.26
N PHE A 153 7.80 10.86 1.58
CA PHE A 153 6.87 11.49 0.64
C PHE A 153 7.33 12.87 0.15
N ASP A 154 8.18 13.58 0.92
CA ASP A 154 8.70 14.92 0.61
C ASP A 154 10.01 14.92 -0.24
N LYS A 155 10.14 14.04 -1.24
CA LYS A 155 11.31 14.00 -2.15
C LYS A 155 10.91 14.17 -3.61
#